data_AF-A0A9Q0JLL4-F1
#
_entry.id   AF-A0A9Q0JLL4-F1
#
_cell.length_a   1.000
_cell.length_b   1.000
_cell.length_c   1.000
_cell.angle_alpha   90.00
_cell.angle_beta   90.00
_cell.angle_gamma   90.00
#
_symmetry.space_group_name_H-M   'P 1'
#
loop_
_entity.id
_entity.type
_entity.pdbx_description
1 polymer ?
#
loop_
_entity_poly.entity_id
_entity_poly.type
_entity_poly.pdbx_seq_one_letter_code
_entity_poly.pdbx_strand_id
1 'polypeptide(L)'
;MNDKADKLVIFLAKRDGIDKLVKTFQYVSKLVHWHTEAGHPEVAQRFKQWEVASGLSRKAFRTGRFLTGFNALRRGPGSTPTFRSLAVLANAGEMVYFFFDHLLWLSRIGTLDAKLAKRMSFISAFGESFGYVFFIIADVIVMRQGLQAERRQLANISSQEGQEDDEDAKESIRKIRADRIMRLMAVAANVADLIIALAEIQPNPFCNHALTLGISGLVSAWAGWIFNMEEMEKKESYKGMKSPDNGTFEISSGRMPLTPISSFIHDLSSKSPKEQYLEVGGHELTPPRQ
;
A
#
# COMPACT_ATOMS: atom_id res chain seq x y z
N MET A 1 4.11 25.02 10.38
CA MET A 1 2.75 24.59 9.97
C MET A 1 2.31 23.53 10.98
N ASN A 2 1.29 23.80 11.80
CA ASN A 2 0.91 22.89 12.89
C ASN A 2 -0.62 22.84 13.12
N ASP A 3 -1.41 23.08 12.07
CA ASP A 3 -2.85 22.83 12.11
C ASP A 3 -3.15 21.37 11.72
N LYS A 4 -4.08 20.74 12.45
CA LYS A 4 -4.61 19.42 12.12
C LYS A 4 -5.28 19.43 10.73
N ALA A 5 -5.85 20.56 10.33
CA ALA A 5 -6.42 20.73 9.00
C ALA A 5 -5.35 20.61 7.89
N ASP A 6 -4.19 21.27 8.06
CA ASP A 6 -3.08 21.19 7.09
C ASP A 6 -2.61 19.74 6.91
N LYS A 7 -2.46 19.00 8.02
CA LYS A 7 -2.09 17.57 7.99
C LYS A 7 -3.10 16.73 7.23
N LEU A 8 -4.40 17.00 7.43
CA LEU A 8 -5.47 16.33 6.70
C LEU A 8 -5.41 16.65 5.20
N VAL A 9 -5.17 17.91 4.83
CA VAL A 9 -5.04 18.32 3.42
C VAL A 9 -3.86 17.60 2.76
N ILE A 10 -2.69 17.55 3.40
CA ILE A 10 -1.52 16.84 2.87
C ILE A 10 -1.79 15.33 2.76
N PHE A 11 -2.47 14.74 3.75
CA PHE A 11 -2.88 13.34 3.71
C PHE A 11 -3.79 13.04 2.52
N LEU A 12 -4.85 13.83 2.34
CA LEU A 12 -5.81 13.67 1.25
C LEU A 12 -5.24 14.04 -0.12
N ALA A 13 -4.19 14.86 -0.19
CA ALA A 13 -3.47 15.12 -1.43
C ALA A 13 -2.71 13.88 -1.95
N LYS A 14 -2.44 12.89 -1.09
CA LYS A 14 -1.81 11.63 -1.49
C LYS A 14 -2.86 10.61 -1.90
N ARG A 15 -2.58 9.91 -3.00
CA ARG A 15 -3.37 8.77 -3.48
C ARG A 15 -3.70 7.76 -2.37
N ASP A 16 -2.70 7.42 -1.54
CA ASP A 16 -2.86 6.47 -0.46
C ASP A 16 -3.79 7.00 0.65
N GLY A 17 -3.80 8.31 0.90
CA GLY A 17 -4.75 8.92 1.83
C GLY A 17 -6.19 8.86 1.33
N ILE A 18 -6.40 9.15 0.04
CA ILE A 18 -7.71 8.99 -0.61
C ILE A 18 -8.18 7.53 -0.55
N ASP A 19 -7.34 6.55 -0.87
CA ASP A 19 -7.73 5.12 -0.77
C ASP A 19 -8.18 4.75 0.64
N LYS A 20 -7.46 5.21 1.68
CA LYS A 20 -7.82 4.93 3.08
C LYS A 20 -9.13 5.62 3.50
N LEU A 21 -9.39 6.84 3.01
CA LEU A 21 -10.67 7.52 3.23
C LEU A 21 -11.82 6.74 2.59
N VAL A 22 -11.68 6.38 1.32
CA VAL A 22 -12.72 5.65 0.58
C VAL A 22 -12.89 4.24 1.16
N LYS A 23 -11.83 3.62 1.71
CA LYS A 23 -11.92 2.38 2.50
C LYS A 23 -12.82 2.55 3.71
N THR A 24 -12.65 3.64 4.46
CA THR A 24 -13.53 3.95 5.60
C THR A 24 -14.98 4.03 5.15
N PHE A 25 -15.28 4.77 4.08
CA PHE A 25 -16.65 4.87 3.54
C PHE A 25 -17.24 3.51 3.14
N GLN A 26 -16.44 2.67 2.47
CA GLN A 26 -16.87 1.33 2.07
C GLN A 26 -17.28 0.47 3.27
N TYR A 27 -16.50 0.46 4.34
CA TYR A 27 -16.75 -0.45 5.46
C TYR A 27 -17.72 0.12 6.49
N VAL A 28 -17.80 1.44 6.65
CA VAL A 28 -18.89 2.08 7.40
C VAL A 28 -20.23 1.77 6.73
N SER A 29 -20.33 1.98 5.41
CA SER A 29 -21.57 1.70 4.68
C SER A 29 -21.97 0.22 4.72
N LYS A 30 -21.00 -0.71 4.69
CA LYS A 30 -21.26 -2.14 4.91
C LYS A 30 -21.91 -2.43 6.29
N LEU A 31 -21.40 -1.81 7.35
CA LEU A 31 -21.93 -2.01 8.70
C LEU A 31 -23.32 -1.40 8.86
N VAL A 32 -23.55 -0.20 8.31
CA VAL A 32 -24.86 0.44 8.34
C VAL A 32 -25.88 -0.33 7.50
N HIS A 33 -25.49 -0.85 6.33
CA HIS A 33 -26.32 -1.77 5.54
C HIS A 33 -26.77 -2.96 6.39
N TRP A 34 -25.82 -3.67 7.02
CA TRP A 34 -26.13 -4.81 7.88
C TRP A 34 -27.07 -4.46 9.03
N HIS A 35 -26.90 -3.28 9.65
CA HIS A 35 -27.76 -2.85 10.74
C HIS A 35 -29.19 -2.48 10.28
N THR A 36 -29.32 -1.91 9.08
CA THR A 36 -30.59 -1.38 8.57
C THR A 36 -31.39 -2.38 7.75
N GLU A 37 -30.79 -3.50 7.32
CA GLU A 37 -31.39 -4.53 6.47
C GLU A 37 -32.73 -5.08 7.01
N ALA A 38 -32.83 -5.25 8.33
CA ALA A 38 -34.04 -5.82 8.96
C ALA A 38 -35.21 -4.83 9.11
N GLY A 39 -34.94 -3.53 9.18
CA GLY A 39 -35.95 -2.52 9.54
C GLY A 39 -36.26 -1.50 8.44
N HIS A 40 -35.30 -1.21 7.56
CA HIS A 40 -35.40 -0.13 6.57
C HIS A 40 -34.73 -0.55 5.25
N PRO A 41 -35.39 -1.42 4.45
CA PRO A 41 -34.77 -2.02 3.26
C PRO A 41 -34.36 -0.99 2.20
N GLU A 42 -35.10 0.12 2.06
CA GLU A 42 -34.72 1.20 1.13
C GLU A 42 -33.42 1.89 1.56
N VAL A 43 -33.28 2.17 2.86
CA VAL A 43 -32.08 2.78 3.43
C VAL A 43 -30.90 1.82 3.31
N ALA A 44 -31.11 0.54 3.65
CA ALA A 44 -30.11 -0.50 3.48
C ALA A 44 -29.58 -0.51 2.03
N GLN A 45 -30.47 -0.51 1.04
CA GLN A 45 -30.07 -0.52 -0.36
C GLN A 45 -29.21 0.69 -0.76
N ARG A 46 -29.49 1.89 -0.24
CA ARG A 46 -28.64 3.08 -0.46
C ARG A 46 -27.24 2.88 0.12
N PHE A 47 -27.14 2.32 1.34
CA PHE A 47 -25.84 1.99 1.93
C PHE A 47 -25.11 0.87 1.18
N LYS A 48 -25.84 -0.09 0.60
CA LYS A 48 -25.23 -1.12 -0.27
C LYS A 48 -24.62 -0.51 -1.53
N GLN A 49 -25.33 0.43 -2.17
CA GLN A 49 -24.82 1.15 -3.32
C GLN A 49 -23.58 1.97 -2.96
N TRP A 50 -23.59 2.63 -1.79
CA TRP A 50 -22.43 3.38 -1.30
C TRP A 50 -21.22 2.47 -1.04
N GLU A 51 -21.42 1.29 -0.46
CA GLU A 51 -20.38 0.27 -0.28
C GLU A 51 -19.75 -0.12 -1.62
N VAL A 52 -20.59 -0.50 -2.59
CA VAL A 52 -20.13 -0.97 -3.91
C VAL A 52 -19.40 0.13 -4.67
N ALA A 53 -19.96 1.34 -4.70
CA ALA A 53 -19.34 2.49 -5.36
C ALA A 53 -17.97 2.82 -4.74
N SER A 54 -17.89 2.85 -3.40
CA SER A 54 -16.62 3.08 -2.69
C SER A 54 -15.59 1.98 -3.00
N GLY A 55 -16.01 0.71 -3.02
CA GLY A 55 -15.14 -0.40 -3.37
C GLY A 55 -14.58 -0.33 -4.80
N LEU A 56 -15.40 0.08 -5.78
CA LEU A 56 -14.94 0.28 -7.16
C LEU A 56 -13.96 1.46 -7.27
N SER A 57 -14.26 2.59 -6.64
CA SER A 57 -13.39 3.78 -6.62
C SER A 57 -12.00 3.47 -6.05
N ARG A 58 -11.91 2.66 -4.99
CA ARG A 58 -10.62 2.24 -4.43
C ARG A 58 -9.76 1.47 -5.42
N LYS A 59 -10.35 0.51 -6.13
CA LYS A 59 -9.62 -0.25 -7.14
C LYS A 59 -9.09 0.67 -8.25
N ALA A 60 -9.91 1.64 -8.67
CA ALA A 60 -9.49 2.66 -9.64
C ALA A 60 -8.30 3.50 -9.12
N PHE A 61 -8.38 4.03 -7.89
CA PHE A 61 -7.31 4.84 -7.30
C PHE A 61 -6.01 4.08 -7.07
N ARG A 62 -6.05 2.75 -6.93
CA ARG A 62 -4.86 1.90 -6.74
C ARG A 62 -4.22 1.45 -8.05
N THR A 63 -4.72 1.90 -9.19
CA THR A 63 -4.09 1.68 -10.50
C THR A 63 -2.61 2.06 -10.47
N GLY A 64 -1.77 1.21 -11.06
CA GLY A 64 -0.33 1.38 -11.10
C GLY A 64 0.41 1.04 -9.80
N ARG A 65 -0.28 0.69 -8.70
CA ARG A 65 0.39 0.35 -7.42
C ARG A 65 1.24 -0.93 -7.48
N PHE A 66 0.97 -1.83 -8.43
CA PHE A 66 1.83 -2.99 -8.68
C PHE A 66 3.29 -2.58 -9.03
N LEU A 67 3.50 -1.39 -9.60
CA LEU A 67 4.83 -0.86 -9.90
C LEU A 67 5.64 -0.56 -8.65
N THR A 68 4.99 -0.29 -7.51
CA THR A 68 5.66 -0.11 -6.23
C THR A 68 6.33 -1.41 -5.78
N GLY A 69 5.60 -2.53 -5.83
CA GLY A 69 6.15 -3.86 -5.55
C GLY A 69 7.26 -4.24 -6.53
N PHE A 70 7.07 -3.99 -7.83
CA PHE A 70 8.10 -4.21 -8.84
C PHE A 70 9.38 -3.40 -8.58
N ASN A 71 9.27 -2.12 -8.25
CA ASN A 71 10.41 -1.27 -7.94
C ASN A 71 11.12 -1.71 -6.64
N ALA A 72 10.37 -2.18 -5.63
CA ALA A 72 10.95 -2.73 -4.41
C ALA A 72 11.77 -4.01 -4.68
N LEU A 73 11.27 -4.89 -5.54
CA LEU A 73 11.99 -6.08 -6.00
C LEU A 73 13.27 -5.70 -6.76
N ARG A 74 13.17 -4.76 -7.70
CA ARG A 74 14.31 -4.29 -8.50
C ARG A 74 15.43 -3.68 -7.65
N ARG A 75 15.10 -2.96 -6.58
CA ARG A 75 16.09 -2.27 -5.73
C ARG A 75 16.80 -3.20 -4.74
N GLY A 76 16.43 -4.48 -4.66
CA GLY A 76 17.01 -5.45 -3.75
C GLY A 76 16.58 -5.19 -2.31
N PRO A 77 15.54 -5.87 -1.81
CA PRO A 77 15.03 -5.53 -0.49
C PRO A 77 15.90 -6.14 0.62
N GLY A 78 16.09 -5.44 1.73
CA GLY A 78 16.64 -6.01 2.96
C GLY A 78 18.18 -6.03 3.08
N SER A 79 18.63 -5.68 4.29
CA SER A 79 20.04 -5.71 4.73
C SER A 79 20.55 -7.12 5.03
N THR A 80 19.64 -8.06 5.27
CA THR A 80 19.88 -9.40 5.78
C THR A 80 19.26 -10.42 4.83
N PRO A 81 19.86 -11.61 4.59
CA PRO A 81 19.32 -12.61 3.66
C PRO A 81 17.88 -13.01 3.98
N THR A 82 17.55 -13.20 5.27
CA THR A 82 16.19 -13.54 5.72
C THR A 82 15.21 -12.42 5.41
N PHE A 83 15.54 -11.17 5.74
CA PHE A 83 14.67 -10.02 5.45
C PHE A 83 14.54 -9.76 3.96
N ARG A 84 15.57 -10.06 3.18
CA ARG A 84 15.54 -9.99 1.72
C ARG A 84 14.54 -10.98 1.16
N SER A 85 14.60 -12.25 1.56
CA SER A 85 13.64 -13.27 1.12
C SER A 85 12.22 -12.92 1.53
N LEU A 86 11.99 -12.53 2.79
CA LEU A 86 10.66 -12.13 3.27
C LEU A 86 10.10 -10.95 2.47
N ALA A 87 10.93 -9.94 2.22
CA ALA A 87 10.50 -8.77 1.48
C ALA A 87 10.28 -9.08 -0.01
N VAL A 88 11.08 -9.94 -0.64
CA VAL A 88 10.82 -10.40 -2.01
C VAL A 88 9.46 -11.09 -2.09
N LEU A 89 9.18 -12.03 -1.20
CA LEU A 89 7.93 -12.78 -1.20
C LEU A 89 6.73 -11.88 -0.92
N ALA A 90 6.85 -10.96 0.05
CA ALA A 90 5.80 -10.00 0.38
C ALA A 90 5.47 -9.07 -0.81
N ASN A 91 6.50 -8.46 -1.41
CA ASN A 91 6.33 -7.53 -2.53
C ASN A 91 5.87 -8.24 -3.82
N ALA A 92 6.26 -9.50 -4.03
CA ALA A 92 5.74 -10.31 -5.14
C ALA A 92 4.24 -10.57 -4.99
N GLY A 93 3.77 -10.92 -3.78
CA GLY A 93 2.35 -11.06 -3.47
C GLY A 93 1.57 -9.75 -3.70
N GLU A 94 2.09 -8.62 -3.23
CA GLU A 94 1.50 -7.30 -3.43
C GLU A 94 1.43 -6.91 -4.92
N MET A 95 2.45 -7.27 -5.71
CA MET A 95 2.46 -7.04 -7.16
C MET A 95 1.35 -7.84 -7.86
N VAL A 96 1.24 -9.14 -7.56
CA VAL A 96 0.18 -10.02 -8.10
C VAL A 96 -1.19 -9.45 -7.71
N TYR A 97 -1.37 -9.09 -6.45
CA TYR A 97 -2.59 -8.47 -5.96
C TYR A 97 -3.00 -7.26 -6.80
N PHE A 98 -2.18 -6.21 -6.84
CA PHE A 98 -2.59 -4.97 -7.50
C PHE A 98 -2.75 -5.10 -9.01
N PHE A 99 -2.01 -6.00 -9.64
CA PHE A 99 -2.15 -6.26 -11.06
C PHE A 99 -3.51 -6.90 -11.37
N PHE A 100 -3.86 -7.98 -10.66
CA PHE A 100 -5.12 -8.69 -10.87
C PHE A 100 -6.33 -7.93 -10.31
N ASP A 101 -6.16 -7.10 -9.28
CA ASP A 101 -7.18 -6.18 -8.78
C ASP A 101 -7.61 -5.16 -9.85
N HIS A 102 -6.66 -4.72 -10.68
CA HIS A 102 -6.93 -3.82 -11.79
C HIS A 102 -7.72 -4.51 -12.92
N LEU A 103 -7.34 -5.74 -13.27
CA LEU A 103 -8.10 -6.54 -14.25
C LEU A 103 -9.51 -6.86 -13.75
N LEU A 104 -9.66 -7.15 -12.46
CA LEU A 104 -10.96 -7.31 -11.82
C LEU A 104 -11.80 -6.02 -11.92
N TRP A 105 -11.20 -4.87 -11.66
CA TRP A 105 -11.88 -3.59 -11.80
C TRP A 105 -12.36 -3.35 -13.23
N LEU A 106 -11.50 -3.54 -14.23
CA LEU A 106 -11.86 -3.42 -15.65
C LEU A 106 -12.98 -4.38 -16.06
N SER A 107 -12.98 -5.60 -15.53
CA SER A 107 -14.07 -6.58 -15.75
C SER A 107 -15.38 -6.13 -15.12
N ARG A 108 -15.36 -5.50 -13.93
CA ARG A 108 -16.56 -5.03 -13.24
C ARG A 108 -17.19 -3.78 -13.87
N ILE A 109 -16.41 -2.92 -14.51
CA ILE A 109 -16.92 -1.73 -15.21
C ILE A 109 -17.30 -2.02 -16.68
N GLY A 110 -17.14 -3.26 -17.14
CA GLY A 110 -17.54 -3.68 -18.48
C GLY A 110 -16.50 -3.47 -19.58
N THR A 111 -15.26 -3.08 -19.25
CA THR A 111 -14.17 -2.96 -20.22
C THR A 111 -13.60 -4.33 -20.62
N LEU A 112 -13.59 -5.30 -19.70
CA LEU A 112 -13.22 -6.69 -19.96
C LEU A 112 -14.43 -7.62 -19.76
N ASP A 113 -14.35 -8.85 -20.25
CA ASP A 113 -15.38 -9.87 -20.05
C ASP A 113 -15.68 -10.06 -18.55
N ALA A 114 -16.97 -9.95 -18.17
CA ALA A 114 -17.45 -10.14 -16.81
C ALA A 114 -17.14 -11.53 -16.25
N LYS A 115 -16.98 -12.55 -17.11
CA LYS A 115 -16.60 -13.91 -16.69
C LYS A 115 -15.21 -13.96 -16.07
N LEU A 116 -14.33 -13.02 -16.40
CA LEU A 116 -12.99 -12.93 -15.82
C LEU A 116 -13.02 -12.44 -14.37
N ALA A 117 -14.03 -11.66 -13.96
CA ALA A 117 -14.10 -11.05 -12.63
C ALA A 117 -13.85 -12.08 -11.51
N LYS A 118 -14.54 -13.23 -11.53
CA LYS A 118 -14.38 -14.25 -10.49
C LYS A 118 -12.96 -14.81 -10.42
N ARG A 119 -12.35 -15.08 -11.57
CA ARG A 119 -10.97 -15.60 -11.65
C ARG A 119 -9.94 -14.56 -11.20
N MET A 120 -10.07 -13.32 -11.68
CA MET A 120 -9.17 -12.23 -11.30
C MET A 120 -9.30 -11.90 -9.81
N SER A 121 -10.52 -11.96 -9.25
CA SER A 121 -10.78 -11.76 -7.81
C SER A 121 -10.05 -12.80 -6.96
N PHE A 122 -10.15 -14.08 -7.33
CA PHE A 122 -9.44 -15.15 -6.63
C PHE A 122 -7.91 -14.98 -6.69
N ILE A 123 -7.35 -14.76 -7.88
CA ILE A 123 -5.89 -14.61 -8.05
C ILE A 123 -5.38 -13.39 -7.26
N SER A 124 -6.11 -12.27 -7.35
CA SER A 124 -5.84 -11.05 -6.60
C SER A 124 -5.83 -11.32 -5.09
N ALA A 125 -6.89 -11.94 -4.55
CA ALA A 125 -7.00 -12.25 -3.13
C ALA A 125 -5.94 -13.24 -2.65
N PHE A 126 -5.57 -14.22 -3.48
CA PHE A 126 -4.50 -15.17 -3.19
C PHE A 126 -3.14 -14.47 -3.09
N GLY A 127 -2.79 -13.63 -4.08
CA GLY A 127 -1.55 -12.84 -4.05
C GLY A 127 -1.47 -11.91 -2.84
N GLU A 128 -2.59 -11.27 -2.50
CA GLU A 128 -2.72 -10.39 -1.33
C GLU A 128 -2.51 -11.17 -0.02
N SER A 129 -3.20 -12.31 0.13
CA SER A 129 -3.06 -13.18 1.31
C SER A 129 -1.64 -13.69 1.48
N PHE A 130 -1.01 -14.14 0.38
CA PHE A 130 0.39 -14.57 0.37
C PHE A 130 1.31 -13.44 0.83
N GLY A 131 1.14 -12.23 0.29
CA GLY A 131 1.92 -11.06 0.69
C GLY A 131 1.78 -10.73 2.18
N TYR A 132 0.55 -10.73 2.70
CA TYR A 132 0.30 -10.42 4.11
C TYR A 132 0.95 -11.40 5.08
N VAL A 133 1.00 -12.70 4.78
CA VAL A 133 1.69 -13.67 5.63
C VAL A 133 3.15 -13.26 5.83
N PHE A 134 3.85 -12.87 4.77
CA PHE A 134 5.25 -12.46 4.87
C PHE A 134 5.44 -11.10 5.53
N PHE A 135 4.54 -10.13 5.29
CA PHE A 135 4.56 -8.85 6.01
C PHE A 135 4.37 -9.05 7.52
N ILE A 136 3.41 -9.87 7.92
CA ILE A 136 3.17 -10.18 9.34
C ILE A 136 4.40 -10.83 9.97
N ILE A 137 5.00 -11.83 9.31
CA ILE A 137 6.23 -12.47 9.80
C ILE A 137 7.35 -11.43 9.96
N ALA A 138 7.56 -10.57 8.95
CA ALA A 138 8.58 -9.53 9.00
C ALA A 138 8.34 -8.53 10.15
N ASP A 139 7.11 -8.04 10.32
CA ASP A 139 6.78 -7.10 11.40
C ASP A 139 6.90 -7.73 12.78
N VAL A 140 6.55 -9.02 12.95
CA VAL A 140 6.73 -9.75 14.21
C VAL A 140 8.22 -9.90 14.55
N ILE A 141 9.08 -10.19 13.57
CA ILE A 141 10.54 -10.26 13.78
C ILE A 141 11.08 -8.89 14.24
N VAL A 142 10.72 -7.82 13.53
CA VAL A 142 11.16 -6.45 13.88
C VAL A 142 10.65 -6.05 15.27
N MET A 143 9.40 -6.40 15.60
CA MET A 143 8.82 -6.13 16.92
C MET A 143 9.57 -6.86 18.03
N ARG A 144 9.97 -8.13 17.82
CA ARG A 144 10.79 -8.89 18.77
C ARG A 144 12.17 -8.26 18.97
N GLN A 145 12.79 -7.77 17.91
CA GLN A 145 14.07 -7.05 17.98
C GLN A 145 13.92 -5.74 18.78
N GLY A 146 12.84 -4.97 18.53
CA GLY A 146 12.54 -3.76 19.29
C GLY A 146 12.34 -4.02 20.79
N LEU A 147 11.64 -5.11 21.14
CA LEU A 147 11.48 -5.54 22.54
C LEU A 147 12.82 -5.89 23.21
N GLN A 148 13.72 -6.58 22.50
CA GLN A 148 15.04 -6.91 23.02
C GLN A 148 15.90 -5.65 23.20
N ALA A 149 15.82 -4.70 22.27
CA ALA A 149 16.52 -3.42 22.36
C ALA A 149 16.03 -2.59 23.57
N GLU A 150 14.71 -2.48 23.76
CA GLU A 150 14.12 -1.78 24.91
C GLU A 150 14.60 -2.39 26.24
N ARG A 151 14.57 -3.72 26.36
CA ARG A 151 15.04 -4.41 27.58
C ARG A 151 16.52 -4.16 27.88
N ARG A 152 17.37 -4.15 26.85
CA ARG A 152 18.80 -3.86 27.00
C ARG A 152 19.05 -2.42 27.44
N GLN A 153 18.34 -1.46 26.86
CA GLN A 153 18.45 -0.06 27.27
C GLN A 153 17.97 0.17 28.71
N LEU A 154 16.83 -0.43 29.09
CA LEU A 154 16.34 -0.34 30.46
C LEU A 154 17.33 -0.95 31.47
N ALA A 155 17.93 -2.10 31.14
CA ALA A 155 18.95 -2.72 31.99
C ALA A 155 20.20 -1.83 32.15
N ASN A 156 20.64 -1.18 31.06
CA ASN A 156 21.78 -0.26 31.09
C ASN A 156 21.48 0.98 31.96
N ILE A 157 20.29 1.57 31.84
CA ILE A 157 19.86 2.73 32.65
C ILE A 157 19.82 2.37 34.14
N SER A 158 19.23 1.22 34.50
CA SER A 158 19.22 0.75 35.90
C SER A 158 20.60 0.46 36.48
N SER A 159 21.62 0.29 35.62
CA SER A 159 23.01 0.07 36.04
C SER A 159 23.82 1.36 36.17
N GLN A 160 23.28 2.50 35.71
CA GLN A 160 23.97 3.79 35.60
C GLN A 160 23.28 4.91 36.41
N GLU A 161 22.50 4.58 37.45
CA GLU A 161 21.81 5.59 38.29
C GLU A 161 22.81 6.63 38.86
N GLY A 162 22.78 7.86 38.30
CA GLY A 162 23.56 8.99 38.82
C GLY A 162 24.09 10.03 37.81
N GLN A 163 23.91 9.89 36.49
CA GLN A 163 24.40 10.87 35.49
C GLN A 163 23.28 11.58 34.70
N GLU A 164 23.56 12.82 34.27
CA GLU A 164 22.69 13.76 33.55
C GLU A 164 22.18 13.27 32.16
N ASP A 165 22.56 12.06 31.73
CA ASP A 165 22.17 11.42 30.45
C ASP A 165 20.74 10.79 30.43
N ASP A 166 19.93 11.06 31.47
CA ASP A 166 18.63 10.41 31.67
C ASP A 166 17.56 10.88 30.65
N GLU A 167 17.65 12.11 30.11
CA GLU A 167 16.69 12.58 29.10
C GLU A 167 16.88 11.91 27.73
N ASP A 168 18.11 11.79 27.24
CA ASP A 168 18.41 11.13 25.96
C ASP A 168 18.05 9.64 26.00
N ALA A 169 18.34 8.99 27.13
CA ALA A 169 17.97 7.60 27.36
C ALA A 169 16.45 7.41 27.36
N LYS A 170 15.70 8.27 28.06
CA LYS A 170 14.23 8.27 28.07
C LYS A 170 13.64 8.55 26.68
N GLU A 171 14.22 9.48 25.92
CA GLU A 171 13.76 9.77 24.56
C GLU A 171 13.98 8.58 23.64
N SER A 172 15.12 7.89 23.74
CA SER A 172 15.41 6.71 22.94
C SER A 172 14.41 5.57 23.21
N ILE A 173 14.05 5.34 24.48
CA ILE A 173 13.01 4.37 24.86
C ILE A 173 11.65 4.79 24.32
N ARG A 174 11.31 6.08 24.39
CA ARG A 174 10.05 6.59 23.83
C ARG A 174 9.96 6.33 22.33
N LYS A 175 11.05 6.52 21.59
CA LYS A 175 11.14 6.22 20.15
C LYS A 175 10.93 4.73 19.88
N ILE A 176 11.58 3.84 20.64
CA ILE A 176 11.39 2.39 20.50
C ILE A 176 9.94 1.98 20.78
N ARG A 177 9.32 2.55 21.81
CA ARG A 177 7.91 2.28 22.15
C ARG A 177 6.97 2.74 21.04
N ALA A 178 7.19 3.94 20.50
CA ALA A 178 6.41 4.46 19.36
C ALA A 178 6.55 3.55 18.13
N ASP A 179 7.78 3.17 17.77
CA ASP A 179 8.03 2.26 16.65
C ASP A 179 7.36 0.89 16.88
N ARG A 180 7.34 0.37 18.12
CA ARG A 180 6.62 -0.87 18.44
C ARG A 180 5.11 -0.76 18.27
N ILE A 181 4.50 0.34 18.71
CA ILE A 181 3.08 0.60 18.51
C ILE A 181 2.77 0.62 17.02
N MET A 182 3.60 1.30 16.23
CA MET A 182 3.48 1.33 14.76
C MET A 182 3.55 -0.07 14.13
N ARG A 183 4.46 -0.93 14.60
CA ARG A 183 4.54 -2.33 14.15
C ARG A 183 3.31 -3.14 14.55
N LEU A 184 2.78 -2.93 15.75
CA LEU A 184 1.57 -3.60 16.19
C LEU A 184 0.36 -3.20 15.33
N MET A 185 0.24 -1.92 15.00
CA MET A 185 -0.79 -1.42 14.08
C MET A 185 -0.64 -2.02 12.68
N ALA A 186 0.59 -2.15 12.17
CA ALA A 186 0.85 -2.81 10.89
C ALA A 186 0.43 -4.29 10.90
N VAL A 187 0.77 -5.03 11.96
CA VAL A 187 0.32 -6.42 12.13
C VAL A 187 -1.21 -6.50 12.19
N ALA A 188 -1.85 -5.66 12.98
CA ALA A 188 -3.31 -5.62 13.09
C ALA A 188 -3.98 -5.32 11.74
N ALA A 189 -3.42 -4.38 10.96
CA ALA A 189 -3.90 -4.07 9.62
C ALA A 189 -3.77 -5.27 8.67
N ASN A 190 -2.59 -5.89 8.64
CA ASN A 190 -2.31 -7.03 7.75
C ASN A 190 -3.15 -8.26 8.12
N VAL A 191 -3.38 -8.53 9.41
CA VAL A 191 -4.28 -9.60 9.87
C VAL A 191 -5.72 -9.31 9.46
N ALA A 192 -6.17 -8.07 9.63
CA ALA A 192 -7.53 -7.68 9.26
C ALA A 192 -7.75 -7.79 7.74
N ASP A 193 -6.78 -7.34 6.94
CA ASP A 193 -6.85 -7.48 5.48
C ASP A 193 -6.70 -8.95 5.02
N LEU A 194 -5.92 -9.77 5.73
CA LEU A 194 -5.85 -11.21 5.49
C LEU A 194 -7.21 -11.89 5.70
N ILE A 195 -7.98 -11.52 6.73
CA ILE A 195 -9.35 -12.02 6.93
C ILE A 195 -10.25 -11.68 5.73
N ILE A 196 -10.14 -10.47 5.19
CA ILE A 196 -10.91 -10.03 4.03
C ILE A 196 -10.50 -10.83 2.78
N ALA A 197 -9.20 -11.04 2.56
CA ALA A 197 -8.71 -11.79 1.42
C ALA A 197 -9.11 -13.28 1.50
N LEU A 198 -9.06 -13.88 2.70
CA LEU A 198 -9.52 -15.25 2.95
C LEU A 198 -11.03 -15.42 2.68
N ALA A 199 -11.85 -14.41 2.96
CA ALA A 199 -13.29 -14.44 2.66
C ALA A 199 -13.57 -14.59 1.15
N GLU A 200 -12.64 -14.19 0.29
CA GLU A 200 -12.73 -14.32 -1.16
C GLU A 200 -12.15 -15.66 -1.67
N ILE A 201 -11.06 -16.14 -1.05
CA ILE A 201 -10.41 -17.42 -1.43
C ILE A 201 -11.24 -18.61 -0.99
N GLN A 202 -11.65 -18.63 0.28
CA GLN A 202 -12.39 -19.73 0.90
C GLN A 202 -13.56 -19.15 1.70
N PRO A 203 -14.71 -18.94 1.02
CA PRO A 203 -15.88 -18.39 1.67
C PRO A 203 -16.32 -19.25 2.86
N ASN A 204 -16.45 -18.64 4.03
CA ASN A 204 -16.89 -19.30 5.25
C ASN A 204 -17.79 -18.38 6.08
N PRO A 205 -18.66 -18.93 6.95
CA PRO A 205 -19.63 -18.12 7.69
C PRO A 205 -19.02 -17.02 8.55
N PHE A 206 -17.80 -17.22 9.04
CA PHE A 206 -17.11 -16.25 9.90
C PHE A 206 -16.50 -15.10 9.09
N CYS A 207 -15.67 -15.40 8.09
CA CYS A 207 -14.98 -14.42 7.26
C CYS A 207 -15.93 -13.64 6.35
N ASN A 208 -17.04 -14.25 5.89
CA ASN A 208 -18.01 -13.58 5.03
C ASN A 208 -19.11 -12.86 5.83
N HIS A 209 -19.13 -12.97 7.16
CA HIS A 209 -20.08 -12.23 7.98
C HIS A 209 -19.87 -10.72 7.82
N ALA A 210 -20.95 -9.97 7.64
CA ALA A 210 -20.87 -8.54 7.35
C ALA A 210 -20.15 -7.74 8.46
N LEU A 211 -20.36 -8.11 9.73
CA LEU A 211 -19.62 -7.54 10.87
C LEU A 211 -18.12 -7.82 10.79
N THR A 212 -17.71 -9.06 10.51
CA THR A 212 -16.29 -9.45 10.44
C THR A 212 -15.60 -8.64 9.33
N LEU A 213 -16.17 -8.62 8.13
CA LEU A 213 -15.64 -7.82 7.02
C LEU A 213 -15.63 -6.32 7.32
N GLY A 214 -16.71 -5.81 7.91
CA GLY A 214 -16.85 -4.41 8.32
C GLY A 214 -15.76 -3.98 9.29
N ILE A 215 -15.62 -4.70 10.40
CA ILE A 215 -14.64 -4.41 11.44
C ILE A 215 -13.22 -4.58 10.90
N SER A 216 -12.91 -5.67 10.20
CA SER A 216 -11.59 -5.88 9.60
C SER A 216 -11.22 -4.76 8.62
N GLY A 217 -12.18 -4.32 7.81
CA GLY A 217 -11.98 -3.23 6.86
C GLY A 217 -11.72 -1.88 7.55
N LEU A 218 -12.36 -1.62 8.69
CA LEU A 218 -12.13 -0.41 9.48
C LEU A 218 -10.80 -0.45 10.24
N VAL A 219 -10.44 -1.57 10.87
CA VAL A 219 -9.16 -1.74 11.57
C VAL A 219 -8.00 -1.46 10.63
N SER A 220 -8.00 -2.07 9.45
CA SER A 220 -6.97 -1.88 8.43
C SER A 220 -6.98 -0.48 7.78
N ALA A 221 -8.14 0.17 7.70
CA ALA A 221 -8.21 1.57 7.27
C ALA A 221 -7.55 2.47 8.31
N TRP A 222 -8.00 2.42 9.56
CA TRP A 222 -7.56 3.30 10.64
C TRP A 222 -6.09 3.11 11.03
N ALA A 223 -5.60 1.87 11.04
CA ALA A 223 -4.17 1.61 11.17
C ALA A 223 -3.37 2.32 10.07
N GLY A 224 -3.89 2.35 8.84
CA GLY A 224 -3.29 3.07 7.72
C GLY A 224 -3.34 4.60 7.86
N TRP A 225 -4.37 5.15 8.48
CA TRP A 225 -4.45 6.59 8.80
C TRP A 225 -3.35 6.98 9.79
N ILE A 226 -3.25 6.25 10.90
CA ILE A 226 -2.26 6.50 11.96
C ILE A 226 -0.85 6.37 11.37
N PHE A 227 -0.58 5.27 10.65
CA PHE A 227 0.73 5.01 10.10
C PHE A 227 1.21 6.10 9.13
N ASN A 228 0.36 6.50 8.19
CA ASN A 228 0.73 7.51 7.19
C ASN A 228 0.90 8.90 7.80
N MET A 229 0.05 9.27 8.76
CA MET A 229 0.18 10.56 9.45
C MET A 229 1.49 10.64 10.21
N GLU A 230 1.88 9.59 10.94
CA GLU A 230 3.13 9.56 11.70
C GLU A 230 4.37 9.50 10.79
N GLU A 231 4.31 8.81 9.65
CA GLU A 231 5.39 8.82 8.68
C GLU A 231 5.57 10.20 8.02
N MET A 232 4.49 10.98 7.88
CA MET A 232 4.59 12.37 7.41
C MET A 232 5.31 13.25 8.43
N GLU A 233 4.97 13.12 9.71
CA GLU A 233 5.61 13.89 10.79
C GLU A 233 7.11 13.63 10.84
N LYS A 234 7.52 12.36 10.70
CA LYS A 234 8.95 12.00 10.61
C LYS A 234 9.62 12.69 9.41
N LYS A 235 9.01 12.64 8.22
CA LYS A 235 9.58 13.26 7.00
C LYS A 235 9.64 14.79 7.05
N GLU A 236 8.67 15.44 7.66
CA GLU A 236 8.68 16.90 7.87
C GLU A 236 9.72 17.31 8.90
N SER A 237 9.86 16.58 10.00
CA SER A 237 10.90 16.80 11.00
C SER A 237 12.30 16.69 10.39
N TYR A 238 12.55 15.69 9.53
CA TYR A 238 13.81 15.54 8.80
C TYR A 238 14.08 16.66 7.78
N LYS A 239 13.05 17.26 7.18
CA LYS A 239 13.22 18.43 6.30
C LYS A 239 13.54 19.69 7.09
N GLY A 240 12.95 19.87 8.28
CA GLY A 240 13.26 20.97 9.19
C GLY A 240 14.71 20.95 9.69
N MET A 241 15.27 19.76 9.92
CA MET A 241 16.68 19.60 10.33
C MET A 241 17.70 19.82 9.21
N LYS A 242 17.30 19.84 7.94
CA LYS A 242 18.20 20.04 6.78
C LYS A 242 18.33 21.50 6.33
N SER A 243 17.91 22.46 7.15
CA SER A 243 18.10 23.88 6.86
C SER A 243 19.17 24.47 7.77
N PRO A 244 20.47 24.43 7.41
CA PRO A 244 21.37 25.49 7.83
C PRO A 244 21.11 26.71 6.94
N ASP A 245 21.17 27.89 7.56
CA ASP A 245 21.23 29.18 6.88
C ASP A 245 22.07 29.11 5.60
N ASN A 246 21.48 29.47 4.47
CA ASN A 246 22.22 30.10 3.39
C ASN A 246 21.29 31.04 2.62
N GLY A 247 21.75 32.28 2.54
CA GLY A 247 21.01 33.43 2.08
C GLY A 247 20.50 33.33 0.64
N THR A 248 19.45 34.12 0.41
CA THR A 248 19.16 34.84 -0.83
C THR A 248 19.31 34.07 -2.15
N PHE A 249 18.17 33.65 -2.70
CA PHE A 249 17.92 33.81 -4.13
C PHE A 249 16.43 34.10 -4.35
N GLU A 250 16.11 35.38 -4.58
CA GLU A 250 14.88 35.78 -5.27
C GLU A 250 14.91 35.18 -6.68
N ILE A 251 13.86 34.45 -7.08
CA ILE A 251 13.40 34.45 -8.48
C ILE A 251 11.86 34.53 -8.47
N SER A 252 11.41 35.77 -8.64
CA SER A 252 10.42 36.24 -9.60
C SER A 252 9.37 35.25 -10.14
N SER A 253 8.13 35.71 -10.07
CA SER A 253 6.98 35.25 -10.83
C SER A 253 7.31 35.02 -12.32
N GLY A 254 7.35 33.76 -12.71
CA GLY A 254 7.46 33.34 -14.11
C GLY A 254 6.44 32.27 -14.45
N ARG A 255 5.29 32.67 -15.01
CA ARG A 255 4.49 31.76 -15.83
C ARG A 255 5.41 31.23 -16.93
N MET A 256 5.45 29.91 -17.10
CA MET A 256 5.96 29.30 -18.33
C MET A 256 4.91 28.35 -18.93
N PRO A 257 4.93 28.21 -20.27
CA PRO A 257 3.73 28.06 -21.07
C PRO A 257 3.38 26.59 -21.26
N LEU A 258 2.08 26.33 -21.42
CA LEU A 258 1.57 25.07 -21.94
C LEU A 258 2.08 24.88 -23.38
N THR A 259 2.99 23.95 -23.60
CA THR A 259 3.28 23.42 -24.94
C THR A 259 2.16 22.45 -25.35
N PRO A 260 1.53 22.61 -26.54
CA PRO A 260 0.45 21.73 -26.99
C PRO A 260 0.93 20.33 -27.34
N ILE A 261 0.10 19.32 -27.03
CA ILE A 261 0.29 17.87 -27.25
C ILE A 261 0.21 17.48 -28.76
N SER A 262 0.43 18.40 -29.69
CA SER A 262 0.30 18.12 -31.13
C SER A 262 1.56 17.59 -31.82
N SER A 263 2.72 17.54 -31.16
CA SER A 263 3.98 17.11 -31.78
C SER A 263 4.32 15.62 -31.61
N PHE A 264 3.49 14.83 -30.91
CA PHE A 264 3.75 13.40 -30.68
C PHE A 264 2.96 12.46 -31.62
N ILE A 265 2.09 13.00 -32.48
CA ILE A 265 1.26 12.20 -33.40
C ILE A 265 1.78 12.22 -34.84
N HIS A 266 2.74 13.10 -35.18
CA HIS A 266 3.23 13.23 -36.56
C HIS A 266 4.41 12.30 -36.92
N ASP A 267 4.93 11.51 -35.96
CA ASP A 267 6.13 10.68 -36.16
C ASP A 267 5.84 9.15 -36.22
N LEU A 268 4.56 8.77 -36.25
CA LEU A 268 4.12 7.36 -36.37
C LEU A 268 3.38 7.05 -37.68
N SER A 269 3.34 7.98 -38.64
CA SER A 269 2.60 7.82 -39.90
C SER A 269 3.48 7.65 -41.16
N SER A 270 4.80 7.45 -41.04
CA SER A 270 5.71 7.46 -42.21
C SER A 270 6.53 6.19 -42.47
N LYS A 271 6.21 5.03 -41.87
CA LYS A 271 6.92 3.77 -42.18
C LYS A 271 6.02 2.74 -42.85
N SER A 272 6.38 2.38 -44.09
CA SER A 272 5.66 1.38 -44.91
C SER A 272 6.02 -0.06 -44.51
N PRO A 273 5.10 -1.04 -44.68
CA PRO A 273 5.20 -2.38 -44.12
C PRO A 273 5.99 -3.36 -45.00
N LYS A 274 7.31 -3.18 -45.16
CA LYS A 274 8.19 -4.19 -45.80
C LYS A 274 9.57 -4.43 -45.15
N GLU A 275 9.89 -3.84 -44.00
CA GLU A 275 11.22 -3.99 -43.37
C GLU A 275 11.20 -4.56 -41.93
N GLN A 276 10.27 -5.47 -41.61
CA GLN A 276 10.22 -6.10 -40.27
C GLN A 276 10.40 -7.62 -40.25
N TYR A 277 10.92 -8.20 -41.33
CA TYR A 277 11.30 -9.62 -41.37
C TYR A 277 12.72 -9.77 -41.92
N LEU A 278 13.73 -9.44 -41.14
CA LEU A 278 15.12 -9.86 -41.31
C LEU A 278 15.94 -9.40 -40.10
N GLU A 279 15.71 -10.03 -38.94
CA GLU A 279 16.70 -10.12 -37.86
C GLU A 279 16.27 -11.23 -36.89
N VAL A 280 16.28 -12.47 -37.38
CA VAL A 280 16.31 -13.68 -36.54
C VAL A 280 17.61 -14.39 -36.88
N GLY A 281 18.49 -14.46 -35.89
CA GLY A 281 19.89 -14.84 -36.02
C GLY A 281 20.14 -16.18 -36.71
N GLY A 282 21.09 -16.16 -37.65
CA GLY A 282 21.73 -17.34 -38.19
C GLY A 282 22.86 -17.79 -37.27
N HIS A 283 22.72 -18.99 -36.70
CA HIS A 283 23.85 -19.80 -36.27
C HIS A 283 23.77 -21.12 -37.03
N GLU A 284 24.73 -21.28 -37.95
CA GLU A 284 24.99 -22.47 -38.75
C GLU A 284 25.48 -23.63 -37.87
N LEU A 285 24.82 -24.78 -37.96
CA LEU A 285 25.41 -26.09 -37.63
C LEU A 285 25.00 -27.08 -38.72
N THR A 286 25.97 -27.47 -39.52
CA THR A 286 25.92 -28.53 -40.54
C THR A 286 25.89 -29.92 -39.90
N PRO A 287 25.20 -30.90 -40.50
CA PRO A 287 25.57 -32.30 -40.37
C PRO A 287 26.04 -32.89 -41.72
N PRO A 288 26.82 -33.98 -41.71
CA PRO A 288 27.54 -34.47 -42.87
C PRO A 288 26.67 -35.37 -43.78
N ARG A 289 27.12 -35.46 -45.04
CA ARG A 289 26.68 -36.41 -46.07
C ARG A 289 26.92 -37.87 -45.64
N GLN A 290 25.91 -38.73 -45.72
CA GLN A 290 25.62 -39.64 -46.85
C GLN A 290 24.27 -40.33 -46.61
#